data_AF-A0A0P7LRP8-F1
#
_entry.id   AF-A0A0P7LRP8-F1
#
_cell.length_a   1.000
_cell.length_b   1.000
_cell.length_c   1.000
_cell.angle_alpha   90.00
_cell.angle_beta   90.00
_cell.angle_gamma   90.00
#
_symmetry.space_group_name_H-M   'P 1'
#
loop_
_entity.id
_entity.type
_entity.pdbx_description
1 polymer ?
#
loop_
_entity_poly.entity_id
_entity_poly.type
_entity_poly.pdbx_seq_one_letter_code
_entity_poly.pdbx_strand_id
1 'polypeptide(L)'
;MSFIKSLNKKNQTDQIEVTINVRLTQEEDHLLTLATQQSGYKRNELFYLLAKEYIFDDESLKEMAEESGAEFSEGLYQNCYVVNTNRVHHEEDDKFMISEGVAATFEDGYKEKMEQVKKGDLVFLYRSGEGIVAHGIASGDVLKKDHNGVPDKTYYQKLSGFVRYEKPLTASEIQRILGRNVVFMHTLFSIRDGYKLLKKD
;
A
#
# COMPACT_ATOMS: atom_id res chain seq x y z
N MET A 1 -13.77 35.00 -13.36
CA MET A 1 -14.96 34.46 -14.08
C MET A 1 -15.51 33.29 -13.28
N SER A 2 -16.80 32.95 -13.38
CA SER A 2 -17.37 31.80 -12.65
C SER A 2 -16.88 30.49 -13.30
N PHE A 3 -16.29 29.58 -12.52
CA PHE A 3 -15.81 28.26 -12.97
C PHE A 3 -16.90 27.47 -13.72
N ILE A 4 -18.14 27.50 -13.24
CA ILE A 4 -19.27 26.83 -13.91
C ILE A 4 -19.51 27.39 -15.33
N LYS A 5 -19.16 28.67 -15.57
CA LYS A 5 -19.28 29.31 -16.88
C LYS A 5 -18.07 29.04 -17.80
N SER A 6 -16.94 28.57 -17.29
CA SER A 6 -15.76 28.21 -18.11
C SER A 6 -15.81 26.78 -18.64
N LEU A 7 -16.66 25.91 -18.07
CA LEU A 7 -16.88 24.53 -18.53
C LEU A 7 -17.58 24.51 -19.91
N ASN A 8 -16.82 24.53 -21.00
CA ASN A 8 -17.32 24.47 -22.37
C ASN A 8 -16.95 23.15 -23.07
N LYS A 9 -17.99 22.45 -23.57
CA LYS A 9 -17.97 21.26 -24.44
C LYS A 9 -17.16 20.05 -23.96
N LYS A 10 -17.88 18.92 -23.84
CA LYS A 10 -17.38 17.57 -23.55
C LYS A 10 -16.08 17.26 -24.31
N ASN A 11 -14.96 17.32 -23.59
CA ASN A 11 -13.77 16.54 -23.90
C ASN A 11 -13.32 15.83 -22.63
N GLN A 12 -13.30 14.49 -22.75
CA GLN A 12 -12.59 13.52 -21.91
C GLN A 12 -12.88 13.55 -20.40
N THR A 13 -13.97 12.88 -20.01
CA THR A 13 -14.16 12.36 -18.65
C THR A 13 -14.03 10.82 -18.63
N ASP A 14 -13.22 10.27 -19.51
CA ASP A 14 -12.98 8.83 -19.51
C ASP A 14 -12.01 8.51 -18.38
N GLN A 15 -12.48 7.67 -17.44
CA GLN A 15 -11.79 7.09 -16.27
C GLN A 15 -11.84 7.90 -14.97
N ILE A 16 -13.04 8.07 -14.40
CA ILE A 16 -13.18 8.29 -12.95
C ILE A 16 -13.37 6.91 -12.30
N GLU A 17 -12.31 6.34 -11.73
CA GLU A 17 -12.34 5.03 -11.04
C GLU A 17 -12.64 5.13 -9.53
N VAL A 18 -12.49 6.32 -8.93
CA VAL A 18 -12.58 6.52 -7.47
C VAL A 18 -13.79 7.38 -7.10
N THR A 19 -14.52 6.97 -6.06
CA THR A 19 -15.67 7.73 -5.52
C THR A 19 -15.22 8.57 -4.32
N ILE A 20 -15.45 9.89 -4.37
CA ILE A 20 -15.22 10.81 -3.27
C ILE A 20 -16.53 11.01 -2.51
N ASN A 21 -16.54 10.66 -1.21
CA ASN A 21 -17.69 10.89 -0.33
C ASN A 21 -17.45 12.16 0.50
N VAL A 22 -18.26 13.20 0.27
CA VAL A 22 -18.19 14.48 1.00
C VAL A 22 -19.47 14.66 1.81
N ARG A 23 -19.35 15.15 3.06
CA ARG A 23 -20.49 15.58 3.86
C ARG A 23 -20.71 17.08 3.65
N LEU A 24 -21.93 17.46 3.30
CA LEU A 24 -22.33 18.82 3.01
C LEU A 24 -23.47 19.25 3.92
N THR A 25 -23.55 20.55 4.19
CA THR A 25 -24.78 21.16 4.70
C THR A 25 -25.89 21.11 3.65
N GLN A 26 -27.14 21.34 4.06
CA GLN A 26 -28.26 21.37 3.12
C GLN A 26 -28.13 22.50 2.09
N GLU A 27 -27.58 23.65 2.49
CA GLU A 27 -27.36 24.79 1.60
C GLU A 27 -26.30 24.47 0.54
N GLU A 28 -25.17 23.87 0.95
CA GLU A 28 -24.10 23.46 0.03
C GLU A 28 -24.55 22.35 -0.93
N ASP A 29 -25.34 21.38 -0.46
CA ASP A 29 -25.91 20.33 -1.32
C ASP A 29 -26.86 20.90 -2.38
N HIS A 30 -27.67 21.90 -2.00
CA HIS A 30 -28.53 22.61 -2.92
C HIS A 30 -27.73 23.38 -3.98
N LEU A 31 -26.69 24.12 -3.57
CA LEU A 31 -25.81 24.83 -4.50
C LEU A 31 -25.09 23.88 -5.46
N LEU A 32 -24.61 22.73 -4.97
CA LEU A 32 -24.00 21.70 -5.80
C LEU A 32 -25.00 21.13 -6.81
N THR A 33 -26.24 20.92 -6.39
CA THR A 33 -27.31 20.45 -7.28
C THR A 33 -27.57 21.45 -8.41
N LEU A 34 -27.67 22.75 -8.10
CA LEU A 34 -27.79 23.79 -9.13
C LEU A 34 -26.59 23.81 -10.08
N ALA A 35 -25.37 23.64 -9.56
CA ALA A 35 -24.16 23.58 -10.37
C ALA A 35 -24.17 22.39 -11.35
N THR A 36 -24.64 21.21 -10.93
CA THR A 36 -24.79 20.04 -11.82
C THR A 36 -25.80 20.29 -12.94
N GLN A 37 -26.92 20.96 -12.62
CA GLN A 37 -27.96 21.27 -13.60
C GLN A 37 -27.48 22.28 -14.65
N GLN A 38 -26.73 23.30 -14.23
CA GLN A 38 -26.23 24.34 -15.14
C GLN A 38 -25.08 23.86 -16.01
N SER A 39 -24.19 23.04 -15.47
CA SER A 39 -23.00 22.56 -16.17
C SER A 39 -23.23 21.31 -17.01
N GLY A 40 -24.24 20.51 -16.68
CA GLY A 40 -24.53 19.22 -17.34
C GLY A 40 -23.62 18.06 -16.89
N TYR A 41 -22.77 18.28 -15.88
CA TYR A 41 -21.89 17.27 -15.29
C TYR A 41 -22.52 16.65 -14.04
N LYS A 42 -22.22 15.37 -13.80
CA LYS A 42 -22.54 14.68 -12.54
C LYS A 42 -21.71 15.26 -11.39
N ARG A 43 -22.19 15.08 -10.15
CA ARG A 43 -21.49 15.55 -8.94
C ARG A 43 -20.02 15.12 -8.90
N ASN A 44 -19.73 13.84 -9.14
CA ASN A 44 -18.36 13.32 -9.12
C ASN A 44 -17.48 13.92 -10.23
N GLU A 45 -18.05 14.21 -11.40
CA GLU A 45 -17.34 14.86 -12.50
C GLU A 45 -17.02 16.31 -12.15
N LEU A 46 -17.97 17.05 -11.56
CA LEU A 46 -17.73 18.40 -11.06
C LEU A 46 -16.65 18.44 -9.98
N PHE A 47 -16.68 17.51 -9.03
CA PHE A 47 -15.64 17.42 -8.00
C PHE A 47 -14.27 17.12 -8.60
N TYR A 48 -14.19 16.22 -9.58
CA TYR A 48 -12.95 15.94 -10.28
C TYR A 48 -12.43 17.18 -11.02
N LEU A 49 -13.29 17.91 -11.74
CA LEU A 49 -12.89 19.10 -12.47
C LEU A 49 -12.42 20.23 -11.54
N LEU A 50 -13.10 20.41 -10.40
CA LEU A 50 -12.67 21.36 -9.37
C LEU A 50 -11.32 20.95 -8.77
N ALA A 51 -11.16 19.68 -8.41
CA ALA A 51 -9.90 19.17 -7.88
C ALA A 51 -8.79 19.30 -8.92
N LYS A 52 -9.08 19.04 -10.20
CA LYS A 52 -8.10 19.20 -11.27
C LYS A 52 -7.62 20.64 -11.39
N GLU A 53 -8.54 21.60 -11.48
CA GLU A 53 -8.19 23.00 -11.73
C GLU A 53 -7.49 23.67 -10.54
N TYR A 54 -7.85 23.30 -9.31
CA TYR A 54 -7.35 23.98 -8.09
C TYR A 54 -6.36 23.16 -7.27
N ILE A 55 -6.18 21.87 -7.56
CA ILE A 55 -5.33 20.97 -6.77
C ILE A 55 -4.37 20.22 -7.67
N PHE A 56 -4.87 19.44 -8.64
CA PHE A 56 -4.00 18.50 -9.38
C PHE A 56 -3.14 19.17 -10.43
N ASP A 57 -3.54 20.32 -10.97
CA ASP A 57 -2.73 21.10 -11.90
C ASP A 57 -1.91 22.19 -11.18
N ASP A 58 -1.93 22.26 -9.84
CA ASP A 58 -1.12 23.20 -9.05
C ASP A 58 0.33 22.72 -8.97
N GLU A 59 1.23 23.38 -9.71
CA GLU A 59 2.65 23.05 -9.76
C GLU A 59 3.35 23.19 -8.39
N SER A 60 2.91 24.11 -7.53
CA SER A 60 3.51 24.25 -6.20
C SER A 60 3.20 23.03 -5.32
N LEU A 61 2.00 22.45 -5.44
CA LEU A 61 1.65 21.21 -4.75
C LEU A 61 2.40 20.00 -5.31
N LYS A 62 2.67 19.97 -6.63
CA LYS A 62 3.48 18.93 -7.27
C LYS A 62 4.94 19.00 -6.83
N GLU A 63 5.53 20.19 -6.87
CA GLU A 63 6.90 20.44 -6.39
C GLU A 63 7.03 20.09 -4.90
N MET A 64 6.06 20.48 -4.06
CA MET A 64 6.04 20.08 -2.64
C MET A 64 5.91 18.56 -2.45
N ALA A 65 5.19 17.86 -3.32
CA ALA A 65 5.08 16.40 -3.29
C ALA A 65 6.41 15.72 -3.71
N GLU A 66 7.10 16.27 -4.71
CA GLU A 66 8.40 15.80 -5.18
C GLU A 66 9.54 16.08 -4.18
N GLU A 67 9.59 17.28 -3.60
CA GLU A 67 10.60 17.71 -2.63
C GLU A 67 10.45 17.03 -1.26
N SER A 68 9.23 16.67 -0.86
CA SER A 68 9.00 15.92 0.38
C SER A 68 9.40 14.44 0.30
N GLY A 69 9.88 13.97 -0.86
CA GLY A 69 10.15 12.55 -1.12
C GLY A 69 8.91 11.68 -0.89
N ALA A 70 7.72 12.30 -0.82
CA ALA A 70 6.49 11.63 -0.55
C ALA A 70 5.93 11.14 -1.88
N GLU A 71 6.42 9.97 -2.31
CA GLU A 71 5.55 9.08 -3.07
C GLU A 71 4.26 8.94 -2.25
N PHE A 72 3.17 9.49 -2.79
CA PHE A 72 1.84 9.41 -2.20
C PHE A 72 1.42 7.93 -2.25
N SER A 73 1.79 7.17 -1.22
CA SER A 73 1.58 5.72 -1.15
C SER A 73 0.22 5.34 -0.56
N GLU A 74 -0.62 6.32 -0.21
CA GLU A 74 -2.02 6.08 0.15
C GLU A 74 -2.81 5.72 -1.12
N GLY A 75 -2.82 4.43 -1.46
CA GLY A 75 -3.51 3.87 -2.62
C GLY A 75 -2.63 3.04 -3.57
N LEU A 76 -1.31 3.07 -3.42
CA LEU A 76 -0.40 2.30 -4.30
C LEU A 76 -0.36 0.80 -3.96
N TYR A 77 -0.54 0.47 -2.67
CA TYR A 77 -0.52 -0.90 -2.16
C TYR A 77 -1.91 -1.26 -1.63
N GLN A 78 -2.49 -2.35 -2.13
CA GLN A 78 -3.83 -2.79 -1.69
C GLN A 78 -3.84 -3.13 -0.20
N ASN A 79 -2.83 -3.85 0.26
CA ASN A 79 -2.57 -4.14 1.67
C ASN A 79 -1.06 -4.11 1.97
N CYS A 80 -0.70 -4.00 3.25
CA CYS A 80 0.66 -4.25 3.71
C CYS A 80 0.68 -5.46 4.65
N TYR A 81 1.64 -6.35 4.45
CA TYR A 81 1.85 -7.55 5.26
C TYR A 81 3.24 -7.54 5.88
N VAL A 82 3.35 -8.13 7.06
CA VAL A 82 4.61 -8.49 7.69
C VAL A 82 4.68 -10.00 7.76
N VAL A 83 5.80 -10.55 7.27
CA VAL A 83 6.07 -11.99 7.25
C VAL A 83 7.33 -12.25 8.08
N ASN A 84 7.21 -13.13 9.06
CA ASN A 84 8.34 -13.59 9.85
C ASN A 84 9.23 -14.51 9.00
N THR A 85 10.53 -14.24 8.99
CA THR A 85 11.56 -14.99 8.27
C THR A 85 11.87 -16.37 8.85
N ASN A 86 11.25 -16.72 9.97
CA ASN A 86 11.48 -17.99 10.69
C ASN A 86 12.91 -18.17 11.20
N ARG A 87 13.75 -17.13 11.21
CA ARG A 87 15.18 -17.20 11.55
C ARG A 87 15.49 -17.90 12.87
N VAL A 88 14.62 -17.74 13.88
CA VAL A 88 14.81 -18.36 15.21
C VAL A 88 14.69 -19.88 15.16
N HIS A 89 13.86 -20.41 14.27
CA HIS A 89 13.63 -21.85 14.14
C HIS A 89 14.50 -22.48 13.05
N HIS A 90 14.75 -21.75 11.96
CA HIS A 90 15.50 -22.27 10.82
C HIS A 90 16.25 -21.15 10.07
N GLU A 91 17.57 -21.10 10.23
CA GLU A 91 18.39 -20.05 9.62
C GLU A 91 18.40 -20.11 8.08
N GLU A 92 18.28 -21.31 7.51
CA GLU A 92 18.24 -21.49 6.05
C GLU A 92 16.93 -20.95 5.44
N ASP A 93 15.85 -20.86 6.22
CA ASP A 93 14.59 -20.25 5.76
C ASP A 93 14.74 -18.74 5.61
N ASP A 94 15.38 -18.12 6.60
CA ASP A 94 15.73 -16.71 6.56
C ASP A 94 16.67 -16.42 5.38
N LYS A 95 17.73 -17.21 5.22
CA LYS A 95 18.65 -17.08 4.07
C LYS A 95 17.90 -17.23 2.76
N PHE A 96 17.01 -18.21 2.62
CA PHE A 96 16.20 -18.40 1.41
C PHE A 96 15.35 -17.16 1.11
N MET A 97 14.59 -16.65 2.08
CA MET A 97 13.73 -15.48 1.91
C MET A 97 14.52 -14.23 1.52
N ILE A 98 15.68 -14.03 2.15
CA ILE A 98 16.51 -12.85 1.92
C ILE A 98 17.28 -12.97 0.61
N SER A 99 17.95 -14.09 0.36
CA SER A 99 18.78 -14.32 -0.84
C SER A 99 17.97 -14.26 -2.12
N GLU A 100 16.83 -14.94 -2.16
CA GLU A 100 15.99 -15.08 -3.35
C GLU A 100 14.95 -13.95 -3.49
N GLY A 101 14.80 -13.08 -2.47
CA GLY A 101 13.82 -12.00 -2.49
C GLY A 101 12.39 -12.54 -2.51
N VAL A 102 12.06 -13.41 -1.55
CA VAL A 102 10.76 -14.07 -1.47
C VAL A 102 10.14 -13.93 -0.08
N ALA A 103 8.81 -13.87 -0.03
CA ALA A 103 8.06 -14.05 1.20
C ALA A 103 7.61 -15.50 1.29
N ALA A 104 7.85 -16.17 2.42
CA ALA A 104 7.56 -17.60 2.58
C ALA A 104 6.96 -17.93 3.95
N THR A 105 6.21 -19.01 3.98
CA THR A 105 5.62 -19.62 5.18
C THR A 105 5.81 -21.14 5.11
N PHE A 106 6.13 -21.76 6.25
CA PHE A 106 6.67 -23.14 6.30
C PHE A 106 5.82 -24.11 7.13
N GLU A 107 5.05 -23.60 8.10
CA GLU A 107 4.33 -24.44 9.07
C GLU A 107 2.92 -24.81 8.62
N ASP A 108 2.48 -26.03 8.91
CA ASP A 108 1.13 -26.48 8.53
C ASP A 108 0.07 -25.69 9.32
N GLY A 109 -1.02 -25.28 8.64
CA GLY A 109 -2.02 -24.38 9.19
C GLY A 109 -1.63 -22.90 9.14
N TYR A 110 -0.38 -22.59 8.78
CA TYR A 110 0.11 -21.23 8.55
C TYR A 110 0.62 -21.01 7.13
N LYS A 111 1.10 -22.06 6.44
CA LYS A 111 1.63 -21.97 5.09
C LYS A 111 0.61 -21.41 4.10
N GLU A 112 -0.65 -21.83 4.23
CA GLU A 112 -1.78 -21.38 3.41
C GLU A 112 -2.07 -19.88 3.56
N LYS A 113 -1.61 -19.22 4.63
CA LYS A 113 -1.77 -17.76 4.78
C LYS A 113 -1.07 -16.98 3.67
N MET A 114 -0.07 -17.55 3.01
CA MET A 114 0.56 -16.92 1.86
C MET A 114 -0.41 -16.72 0.69
N GLU A 115 -1.50 -17.49 0.62
CA GLU A 115 -2.56 -17.30 -0.38
C GLU A 115 -3.38 -16.02 -0.14
N GLN A 116 -3.30 -15.42 1.05
CA GLN A 116 -3.97 -14.16 1.37
C GLN A 116 -3.24 -12.97 0.75
N VAL A 117 -1.92 -13.07 0.56
CA VAL A 117 -1.10 -12.02 -0.04
C VAL A 117 -1.38 -11.99 -1.54
N LYS A 118 -1.86 -10.84 -2.04
CA LYS A 118 -2.25 -10.64 -3.43
C LYS A 118 -1.21 -9.83 -4.18
N LYS A 119 -1.32 -9.87 -5.52
CA LYS A 119 -0.46 -9.10 -6.41
C LYS A 119 -0.55 -7.62 -6.06
N GLY A 120 0.60 -6.97 -5.91
CA GLY A 120 0.68 -5.54 -5.58
C GLY A 120 0.62 -5.24 -4.07
N ASP A 121 0.48 -6.24 -3.21
CA ASP A 121 0.60 -6.02 -1.76
C ASP A 121 2.05 -5.74 -1.38
N LEU A 122 2.25 -4.80 -0.46
CA LEU A 122 3.54 -4.51 0.13
C LEU A 122 3.86 -5.54 1.21
N VAL A 123 5.01 -6.21 1.10
CA VAL A 123 5.42 -7.23 2.06
C VAL A 123 6.73 -6.83 2.73
N PHE A 124 6.72 -6.82 4.05
CA PHE A 124 7.90 -6.63 4.89
C PHE A 124 8.37 -7.97 5.44
N LEU A 125 9.69 -8.22 5.39
CA LEU A 125 10.32 -9.37 6.03
C LEU A 125 10.83 -8.99 7.41
N TYR A 126 10.34 -9.69 8.43
CA TYR A 126 10.65 -9.45 9.83
C TYR A 126 11.48 -10.58 10.43
N ARG A 127 12.53 -10.22 11.17
CA ARG A 127 13.33 -11.13 11.99
C ARG A 127 13.04 -10.89 13.46
N SER A 128 12.61 -11.94 14.16
CA SER A 128 12.40 -11.89 15.61
C SER A 128 13.67 -11.43 16.33
N GLY A 129 13.55 -10.39 17.16
CA GLY A 129 14.65 -9.82 17.92
C GLY A 129 15.48 -8.77 17.19
N GLU A 130 15.31 -8.59 15.87
CA GLU A 130 16.03 -7.58 15.08
C GLU A 130 15.09 -6.50 14.54
N GLY A 131 13.96 -6.90 13.91
CA GLY A 131 13.06 -5.97 13.25
C GLY A 131 12.79 -6.31 11.79
N ILE A 132 12.26 -5.35 11.03
CA ILE A 132 12.07 -5.49 9.59
C ILE A 132 13.42 -5.31 8.90
N VAL A 133 13.80 -6.26 8.06
CA VAL A 133 15.11 -6.30 7.39
C VAL A 133 15.06 -6.14 5.88
N ALA A 134 13.88 -6.29 5.29
CA ALA A 134 13.67 -6.10 3.86
C ALA A 134 12.21 -5.83 3.55
N HIS A 135 11.94 -5.34 2.35
CA HIS A 135 10.59 -5.28 1.80
C HIS A 135 10.59 -5.56 0.29
N GLY A 136 9.41 -5.78 -0.26
CA GLY A 136 9.16 -5.84 -1.69
C GLY A 136 7.68 -6.01 -1.98
N ILE A 137 7.32 -6.06 -3.26
CA ILE A 137 5.93 -6.11 -3.72
C ILE A 137 5.57 -7.53 -4.15
N ALA A 138 4.50 -8.07 -3.59
CA ALA A 138 4.07 -9.42 -3.87
C ALA A 138 3.64 -9.59 -5.34
N SER A 139 4.06 -10.71 -5.94
CA SER A 139 3.64 -11.13 -7.28
C SER A 139 2.18 -11.60 -7.32
N GLY A 140 1.65 -12.12 -6.21
CA GLY A 140 0.32 -12.75 -6.12
C GLY A 140 0.31 -14.24 -6.49
N ASP A 141 1.41 -14.75 -7.04
CA ASP A 141 1.54 -16.14 -7.48
C ASP A 141 2.14 -16.99 -6.36
N VAL A 142 1.31 -17.83 -5.73
CA VAL A 142 1.77 -18.76 -4.68
C VAL A 142 2.47 -19.95 -5.33
N LEU A 143 3.77 -20.04 -5.09
CA LEU A 143 4.61 -21.17 -5.45
C LEU A 143 4.77 -22.09 -4.24
N LYS A 144 4.96 -23.39 -4.53
CA LYS A 144 5.19 -24.41 -3.52
C LYS A 144 6.54 -25.07 -3.74
N LYS A 145 7.18 -25.48 -2.66
CA LYS A 145 8.36 -26.33 -2.72
C LYS A 145 8.45 -27.24 -1.51
N ASP A 146 9.22 -28.29 -1.70
CA ASP A 146 9.59 -29.21 -0.63
C ASP A 146 10.45 -28.49 0.41
N HIS A 147 10.29 -28.88 1.66
CA HIS A 147 11.09 -28.37 2.77
C HIS A 147 11.35 -29.50 3.77
N ASN A 148 12.62 -29.70 4.11
CA ASN A 148 13.09 -30.78 4.99
C ASN A 148 12.55 -32.18 4.62
N GLY A 149 12.50 -32.47 3.32
CA GLY A 149 12.03 -33.76 2.78
C GLY A 149 10.51 -33.93 2.78
N VAL A 150 9.75 -32.91 3.18
CA VAL A 150 8.28 -32.91 3.12
C VAL A 150 7.83 -32.15 1.87
N PRO A 151 7.07 -32.80 0.96
CA PRO A 151 6.56 -32.16 -0.24
C PRO A 151 5.58 -31.01 0.05
N ASP A 152 5.62 -29.96 -0.79
CA ASP A 152 4.71 -28.80 -0.72
C ASP A 152 4.58 -28.19 0.70
N LYS A 153 5.67 -28.22 1.45
CA LYS A 153 5.71 -27.76 2.83
C LYS A 153 5.92 -26.24 2.92
N THR A 154 6.63 -25.64 1.96
CA THR A 154 6.80 -24.19 1.88
C THR A 154 5.86 -23.58 0.84
N TYR A 155 5.10 -22.58 1.25
CA TYR A 155 4.35 -21.71 0.35
C TYR A 155 5.06 -20.37 0.27
N TYR A 156 5.34 -19.87 -0.92
CA TYR A 156 6.11 -18.64 -1.09
C TYR A 156 5.68 -17.83 -2.31
N GLN A 157 5.99 -16.54 -2.29
CA GLN A 157 5.81 -15.64 -3.42
C GLN A 157 7.09 -14.87 -3.69
N LYS A 158 7.36 -14.62 -4.97
CA LYS A 158 8.43 -13.70 -5.38
C LYS A 158 8.02 -12.26 -5.07
N LEU A 159 8.99 -11.47 -4.61
CA LEU A 159 8.83 -10.05 -4.36
C LEU A 159 9.56 -9.24 -5.44
N SER A 160 8.84 -8.39 -6.16
CA SER A 160 9.45 -7.41 -7.06
C SER A 160 9.90 -6.17 -6.30
N GLY A 161 10.87 -5.43 -6.85
CA GLY A 161 11.43 -4.25 -6.17
C GLY A 161 12.00 -4.57 -4.79
N PHE A 162 12.59 -5.76 -4.63
CA PHE A 162 13.06 -6.24 -3.33
C PHE A 162 14.23 -5.40 -2.82
N VAL A 163 14.06 -4.79 -1.65
CA VAL A 163 15.06 -3.94 -1.00
C VAL A 163 15.44 -4.56 0.35
N ARG A 164 16.74 -4.83 0.52
CA ARG A 164 17.31 -5.20 1.82
C ARG A 164 17.78 -3.95 2.57
N TYR A 165 17.57 -3.93 3.87
CA TYR A 165 18.02 -2.83 4.72
C TYR A 165 19.39 -3.15 5.32
N GLU A 166 20.31 -2.19 5.23
CA GLU A 166 21.59 -2.26 5.93
C GLU A 166 21.40 -2.27 7.44
N LYS A 167 20.47 -1.45 7.93
CA LYS A 167 20.04 -1.42 9.33
C LYS A 167 18.57 -1.83 9.43
N PRO A 168 18.24 -2.88 10.21
CA PRO A 168 16.86 -3.26 10.45
C PRO A 168 16.03 -2.12 11.07
N LEU A 169 14.75 -2.02 10.69
CA LEU A 169 13.78 -1.20 11.42
C LEU A 169 13.34 -1.96 12.66
N THR A 170 13.82 -1.53 13.82
CA THR A 170 13.52 -2.17 15.11
C THR A 170 12.04 -2.04 15.47
N ALA A 171 11.55 -2.91 16.36
CA ALA A 171 10.17 -2.84 16.84
C ALA A 171 9.82 -1.45 17.42
N SER A 172 10.74 -0.82 18.14
CA SER A 172 10.56 0.52 18.70
C SER A 172 10.47 1.60 17.62
N GLU A 173 11.30 1.54 16.57
CA GLU A 173 11.23 2.47 15.43
C GLU A 173 9.90 2.30 14.67
N ILE A 174 9.46 1.06 14.43
CA ILE A 174 8.17 0.77 13.79
C ILE A 174 7.01 1.35 14.60
N GLN A 175 7.00 1.14 15.92
CA GLN A 175 5.96 1.69 16.79
C GLN A 175 5.96 3.23 16.81
N ARG A 176 7.14 3.86 16.78
CA ARG A 176 7.30 5.31 16.66
C ARG A 176 6.72 5.83 15.35
N ILE A 177 7.07 5.22 14.22
CA ILE A 177 6.62 5.63 12.88
C ILE A 177 5.10 5.47 12.73
N LEU A 178 4.54 4.36 13.23
CA LEU A 178 3.10 4.09 13.13
C LEU A 178 2.28 4.80 14.22
N GLY A 179 2.92 5.36 15.24
CA GLY A 179 2.26 6.02 16.37
C GLY A 179 1.42 5.07 17.23
N ARG A 180 1.70 3.76 17.19
CA ARG A 180 0.93 2.73 17.93
C ARG A 180 1.78 1.49 18.20
N ASN A 181 1.34 0.70 19.19
CA ASN A 181 1.92 -0.62 19.42
C ASN A 181 1.58 -1.60 18.27
N VAL A 182 2.57 -2.38 17.85
CA VAL A 182 2.43 -3.48 16.90
C VAL A 182 3.00 -4.75 17.55
N VAL A 183 2.20 -5.81 17.57
CA VAL A 183 2.56 -7.11 18.16
C VAL A 183 3.05 -8.03 17.05
N PHE A 184 4.34 -8.38 17.07
CA PHE A 184 5.00 -9.21 16.07
C PHE A 184 5.03 -10.70 16.48
N MET A 185 3.87 -11.28 16.81
CA MET A 185 3.78 -12.67 17.28
C MET A 185 3.37 -13.68 16.22
N HIS A 186 2.88 -13.23 15.06
CA HIS A 186 2.37 -14.12 14.03
C HIS A 186 3.36 -14.29 12.88
N THR A 187 3.35 -15.48 12.27
CA THR A 187 4.13 -15.79 11.07
C THR A 187 3.82 -14.84 9.91
N LEU A 188 2.55 -14.43 9.79
CA LEU A 188 2.06 -13.48 8.79
C LEU A 188 0.89 -12.70 9.37
N PHE A 189 0.92 -11.38 9.24
CA PHE A 189 -0.17 -10.48 9.63
C PHE A 189 -0.17 -9.20 8.79
N SER A 190 -1.34 -8.54 8.69
CA SER A 190 -1.47 -7.29 7.96
C SER A 190 -1.29 -6.06 8.86
N ILE A 191 -0.78 -4.97 8.27
CA ILE A 191 -0.62 -3.65 8.90
C ILE A 191 -1.23 -2.62 7.96
N ARG A 192 -2.37 -2.05 8.32
CA ARG A 192 -3.13 -1.13 7.44
C ARG A 192 -2.33 0.09 6.97
N ASP A 193 -1.51 0.64 7.85
CA ASP A 193 -0.70 1.83 7.62
C ASP A 193 0.80 1.52 7.41
N GLY A 194 1.11 0.27 7.03
CA GLY A 194 2.49 -0.22 6.88
C GLY A 194 3.30 0.53 5.82
N TYR A 195 2.66 1.16 4.84
CA TYR A 195 3.32 1.99 3.83
C TYR A 195 4.16 3.13 4.43
N LYS A 196 3.80 3.62 5.63
CA LYS A 196 4.57 4.65 6.34
C LYS A 196 5.99 4.19 6.70
N LEU A 197 6.23 2.88 6.77
CA LEU A 197 7.54 2.28 7.06
C LEU A 197 8.51 2.37 5.88
N LEU A 198 8.05 2.77 4.69
CA LEU A 198 8.91 3.03 3.53
C LEU A 198 9.57 4.41 3.59
N LYS A 199 9.03 5.36 4.35
CA LYS A 199 9.63 6.69 4.50
C LYS A 199 10.93 6.56 5.29
N LYS A 200 12.06 6.71 4.59
CA LYS A 200 13.37 6.93 5.21
C LYS A 200 13.42 8.37 5.72
N ASP A 201 13.83 8.52 6.97
CA ASP A 201 14.40 9.76 7.52
C ASP A 201 15.69 10.14 6.76
#